data_AF-A0AAU1Z0X2-F1
#
_entry.id   AF-A0AAU1Z0X2-F1
#
_cell.length_a   1.000
_cell.length_b   1.000
_cell.length_c   1.000
_cell.angle_alpha   90.00
_cell.angle_beta   90.00
_cell.angle_gamma   90.00
#
_symmetry.space_group_name_H-M   'P 1'
#
loop_
_entity.id
_entity.type
_entity.pdbx_description
1 polymer ?
#
loop_
_entity_poly.entity_id
_entity_poly.type
_entity_poly.pdbx_seq_one_letter_code
_entity_poly.pdbx_strand_id
1 'polypeptide(L)'
;MAPAPLVVQQPHPLPDVQTIQLPDGRIITGYAIAPTKAPEPVAERPAINPLAVNIALGGIGFAAACGGLMLLTTFIAAVAALIQQLVILAAVIFGGFIAAQVLGTNHGRTGGTVVNIRRAVIKRNHFHN
;
A
#
# COMPACT_ATOMS: atom_id res chain seq x y z
N MET A 1 31.41 -56.61 44.22
CA MET A 1 31.84 -55.36 44.86
C MET A 1 33.34 -55.24 44.60
N ALA A 2 33.75 -54.40 43.65
CA ALA A 2 35.16 -54.17 43.31
C ALA A 2 35.54 -52.75 43.75
N PRO A 3 36.72 -52.50 44.35
CA PRO A 3 37.09 -51.19 44.83
C PRO A 3 37.42 -50.28 43.64
N ALA A 4 36.95 -49.03 43.70
CA ALA A 4 37.24 -48.01 42.68
C ALA A 4 38.71 -47.56 42.76
N PRO A 5 39.39 -47.35 41.63
CA PRO A 5 40.78 -46.93 41.62
C PRO A 5 40.90 -45.49 42.13
N LEU A 6 41.78 -45.28 43.11
CA LEU A 6 42.14 -43.96 43.61
C LEU A 6 43.01 -43.25 42.57
N VAL A 7 42.45 -42.23 41.92
CA VAL A 7 43.19 -41.35 41.01
C VAL A 7 43.96 -40.33 41.84
N VAL A 8 45.29 -40.35 41.75
CA VAL A 8 46.16 -39.37 42.38
C VAL A 8 46.10 -38.08 41.57
N GLN A 9 45.40 -37.07 42.09
CA GLN A 9 45.36 -35.74 41.49
C GLN A 9 46.62 -34.97 41.93
N GLN A 10 47.54 -34.76 40.99
CA GLN A 10 48.77 -34.03 41.26
C GLN A 10 48.48 -32.53 41.49
N PRO A 11 48.99 -31.91 42.58
CA PRO A 11 48.65 -30.53 42.94
C PRO A 11 49.28 -29.44 42.08
N HIS A 12 50.17 -29.80 41.13
CA HIS A 12 50.93 -28.84 40.34
C HIS A 12 50.84 -29.21 38.85
N PRO A 13 50.39 -28.30 37.97
CA PRO A 13 50.45 -28.54 36.53
C PRO A 13 51.93 -28.58 36.13
N LEU A 14 52.46 -29.79 35.93
CA LEU A 14 53.77 -29.96 35.34
C LEU A 14 53.72 -29.32 33.94
N PRO A 15 54.70 -28.46 33.58
CA PRO A 15 54.76 -27.90 32.24
C PRO A 15 54.76 -29.04 31.22
N ASP A 16 53.93 -28.97 30.19
CA ASP A 16 53.95 -29.97 29.12
C ASP A 16 55.31 -29.89 28.41
N VAL A 17 56.11 -30.95 28.53
CA VAL A 17 57.45 -31.01 27.97
C VAL A 17 57.33 -31.71 26.62
N GLN A 18 57.58 -30.97 25.55
CA GLN A 18 57.61 -31.53 24.20
C GLN A 18 59.05 -31.54 23.68
N THR A 19 59.50 -32.72 23.27
CA THR A 19 60.80 -32.93 22.65
C THR A 19 60.59 -33.18 21.16
N ILE A 20 61.20 -32.35 20.32
CA ILE A 20 61.13 -32.51 18.87
C ILE A 20 62.55 -32.75 18.35
N GLN A 21 62.71 -33.82 17.58
CA GLN A 21 63.94 -34.10 16.85
C GLN A 21 63.87 -33.42 15.48
N LEU A 22 64.83 -32.53 15.22
CA LEU A 22 64.95 -31.86 13.94
C LEU A 22 65.61 -32.79 12.90
N PRO A 23 65.37 -32.56 11.59
CA PRO A 23 65.94 -33.36 10.51
C PRO A 23 67.48 -33.36 10.45
N ASP A 24 68.11 -32.40 11.13
CA ASP A 24 69.56 -32.26 11.27
C ASP A 24 70.14 -33.10 12.44
N GLY A 25 69.32 -33.93 13.08
CA GLY A 25 69.69 -34.79 14.20
C GLY A 25 69.71 -34.11 15.56
N ARG A 26 69.38 -32.81 15.63
CA ARG A 26 69.35 -32.06 16.89
C ARG A 26 68.05 -32.33 17.64
N ILE A 27 68.13 -32.43 18.96
CA ILE A 27 66.96 -32.61 19.83
C ILE A 27 66.72 -31.29 20.56
N ILE A 28 65.54 -30.70 20.36
CA ILE A 28 65.10 -29.50 21.05
C ILE A 28 64.03 -29.89 22.06
N THR A 29 64.34 -29.69 23.34
CA THR A 29 63.38 -29.84 24.44
C THR A 29 62.78 -28.48 24.75
N GLY A 30 61.49 -28.30 24.43
CA GLY A 30 60.72 -27.12 24.79
C GLY A 30 59.90 -27.37 26.05
N TYR A 31 59.93 -26.41 26.97
CA TYR A 31 58.94 -26.34 28.05
C TYR A 31 57.76 -25.51 27.55
N ALA A 32 56.57 -26.10 27.49
CA ALA A 32 55.37 -25.33 27.16
C ALA A 32 55.01 -24.43 28.35
N ILE A 33 55.44 -23.17 28.31
CA ILE A 33 54.73 -22.12 29.04
C ILE A 33 53.44 -21.92 28.26
N ALA A 34 52.35 -22.56 28.69
CA ALA A 34 51.07 -22.37 28.05
C ALA A 34 50.77 -20.86 28.02
N PRO A 35 50.75 -20.19 26.85
CA PRO A 35 50.19 -18.86 26.79
C PRO A 35 48.72 -19.05 27.14
N THR A 36 48.27 -18.45 28.25
CA THR A 36 46.86 -18.38 28.62
C THR A 36 46.06 -18.16 27.35
N LYS A 37 45.27 -19.17 26.95
CA LYS A 37 44.42 -19.13 25.76
C LYS A 37 43.72 -17.77 25.78
N ALA A 38 44.06 -16.90 24.82
CA ALA A 38 43.42 -15.60 24.73
C ALA A 38 41.90 -15.84 24.77
N PRO A 39 41.14 -15.11 25.61
CA PRO A 39 39.72 -15.34 25.75
C PRO A 39 39.09 -15.36 24.36
N GLU A 40 38.42 -16.47 24.03
CA GLU A 40 37.69 -16.61 22.78
C GLU A 40 36.80 -15.36 22.65
N PRO A 41 36.87 -14.61 21.53
CA PRO A 41 36.07 -13.41 21.37
C PRO A 41 34.61 -13.78 21.61
N VAL A 42 34.06 -13.32 22.73
CA VAL A 42 32.67 -13.56 23.08
C VAL A 42 31.87 -12.88 21.97
N ALA A 43 31.24 -13.67 21.12
CA ALA A 43 30.44 -13.14 20.02
C ALA A 43 29.40 -12.19 20.61
N GLU A 44 29.60 -10.89 20.40
CA GLU A 44 28.76 -9.85 20.96
C GLU A 44 27.34 -10.08 20.42
N ARG A 45 26.39 -10.32 21.31
CA ARG A 45 25.02 -10.66 20.94
C ARG A 45 24.47 -9.49 20.11
N PRO A 46 24.02 -9.71 18.85
CA PRO A 46 23.53 -8.61 18.02
C PRO A 46 22.43 -7.84 18.77
N ALA A 47 22.66 -6.55 19.01
CA ALA A 47 21.75 -5.69 19.77
C ALA A 47 20.36 -5.57 19.11
N ILE A 48 20.25 -5.95 17.84
CA ILE A 48 19.06 -5.80 17.01
C ILE A 48 18.73 -7.15 16.37
N ASN A 49 17.48 -7.59 16.57
CA ASN A 49 16.97 -8.78 15.91
C ASN A 49 16.61 -8.46 14.45
N PRO A 50 17.32 -9.01 13.45
CA PRO A 50 17.04 -8.75 12.03
C PRO A 50 15.64 -9.20 11.61
N LEU A 51 15.07 -10.23 12.26
CA LEU A 51 13.68 -10.64 12.05
C LEU A 51 12.70 -9.53 12.43
N ALA A 52 12.93 -8.85 13.55
CA ALA A 52 12.07 -7.75 14.00
C ALA A 52 12.11 -6.58 13.01
N VAL A 53 13.29 -6.27 12.47
CA VAL A 53 13.46 -5.23 11.45
C VAL A 53 12.74 -5.61 10.16
N ASN A 54 12.89 -6.84 9.68
CA ASN A 54 12.22 -7.31 8.46
C ASN A 54 10.70 -7.32 8.60
N ILE A 55 10.17 -7.68 9.76
CA ILE A 55 8.73 -7.64 10.05
C ILE A 55 8.22 -6.20 10.05
N ALA A 56 8.95 -5.27 10.69
CA ALA A 56 8.59 -3.85 10.69
C ALA A 56 8.60 -3.25 9.27
N LEU A 57 9.63 -3.56 8.49
CA LEU A 57 9.75 -3.11 7.09
C LEU A 57 8.61 -3.69 6.23
N GLY A 58 8.26 -4.97 6.44
CA GLY A 58 7.14 -5.63 5.78
C GLY A 58 5.79 -4.97 6.10
N GLY A 59 5.55 -4.62 7.36
CA GLY A 59 4.34 -3.91 7.78
C GLY A 59 4.21 -2.52 7.16
N ILE A 60 5.29 -1.73 7.11
CA ILE A 60 5.32 -0.41 6.48
C ILE A 60 5.06 -0.54 4.96
N GLY A 61 5.68 -1.52 4.31
CA GLY A 61 5.46 -1.78 2.89
C GLY A 61 4.00 -2.15 2.58
N PHE A 62 3.39 -2.99 3.42
CA PHE A 62 1.98 -3.37 3.27
C PHE A 62 1.02 -2.18 3.50
N ALA A 63 1.28 -1.35 4.51
CA ALA A 63 0.47 -0.15 4.76
C ALA A 63 0.57 0.85 3.59
N ALA A 64 1.77 1.04 3.03
CA ALA A 64 1.97 1.88 1.86
C ALA A 64 1.23 1.34 0.62
N ALA A 65 1.31 0.03 0.37
CA ALA A 65 0.60 -0.61 -0.74
C ALA A 65 -0.92 -0.54 -0.58
N CYS A 66 -1.43 -0.82 0.63
CA CYS A 66 -2.86 -0.77 0.93
C CYS A 66 -3.41 0.67 0.83
N GLY A 67 -2.70 1.64 1.38
CA GLY A 67 -3.03 3.06 1.23
C GLY A 67 -3.00 3.51 -0.24
N GLY A 68 -1.99 3.07 -1.00
CA GLY A 68 -1.88 3.33 -2.43
C GLY A 68 -3.03 2.73 -3.24
N LEU A 69 -3.46 1.50 -2.92
CA LEU A 69 -4.58 0.84 -3.59
C LEU A 69 -5.92 1.52 -3.26
N MET A 70 -6.13 1.92 -2.01
CA MET A 70 -7.27 2.75 -1.61
C MET A 70 -7.29 4.06 -2.40
N LEU A 71 -6.18 4.80 -2.44
CA LEU A 71 -6.07 6.04 -3.21
C LEU A 71 -6.35 5.82 -4.70
N LEU A 72 -5.78 4.78 -5.31
CA LEU A 72 -6.02 4.45 -6.71
C LEU A 72 -7.50 4.15 -6.98
N THR A 73 -8.14 3.38 -6.12
CA THR A 73 -9.57 3.05 -6.23
C THR A 73 -10.43 4.30 -6.12
N THR A 74 -10.17 5.14 -5.11
CA THR A 74 -10.91 6.40 -4.92
C THR A 74 -10.69 7.38 -6.08
N PHE A 75 -9.50 7.44 -6.65
CA PHE A 75 -9.19 8.28 -7.80
C PHE A 75 -9.97 7.84 -9.05
N ILE A 76 -9.94 6.54 -9.36
CA ILE A 76 -10.70 5.99 -10.49
C ILE A 76 -12.20 6.24 -10.29
N ALA A 77 -12.72 6.02 -9.08
CA ALA A 77 -14.11 6.30 -8.75
C ALA A 77 -14.47 7.78 -8.93
N ALA A 78 -13.60 8.70 -8.51
CA ALA A 78 -13.80 10.14 -8.68
C ALA A 78 -13.83 10.54 -10.16
N VAL A 79 -12.91 10.01 -10.98
CA VAL A 79 -12.89 10.26 -12.43
C VAL A 79 -14.16 9.73 -13.09
N ALA A 80 -14.61 8.52 -12.74
CA ALA A 80 -15.87 7.97 -13.25
C ALA A 80 -17.08 8.82 -12.84
N ALA A 81 -17.12 9.28 -11.58
CA ALA A 81 -18.19 10.14 -11.09
C ALA A 81 -18.23 11.50 -11.82
N LEU A 82 -17.07 12.11 -12.09
CA LEU A 82 -16.97 13.34 -12.87
C LEU A 82 -17.51 13.14 -14.29
N ILE A 83 -17.11 12.06 -14.96
CA ILE A 83 -17.61 11.72 -16.30
C ILE A 83 -19.13 11.52 -16.27
N GLN A 84 -19.64 10.77 -15.29
CA GLN A 84 -21.08 10.54 -15.11
C GLN A 84 -21.84 11.86 -14.92
N GLN A 85 -21.32 12.77 -14.10
CA GLN A 85 -21.92 14.09 -13.89
C GLN A 85 -21.95 14.92 -15.18
N LEU A 86 -20.89 14.89 -15.99
CA LEU A 86 -20.89 15.61 -17.27
C LEU A 86 -21.90 15.02 -18.26
N VAL A 87 -22.03 13.69 -18.31
CA VAL A 87 -23.04 13.01 -19.14
C VAL A 87 -24.45 13.38 -18.69
N ILE A 88 -24.73 13.34 -17.38
CA ILE A 88 -26.04 13.73 -16.83
C ILE A 88 -26.33 15.20 -17.15
N LEU A 89 -25.36 16.09 -16.96
CA LEU A 89 -25.52 17.51 -17.30
C LEU A 89 -25.87 17.71 -18.78
N ALA A 90 -25.15 17.05 -19.68
CA ALA A 90 -25.44 17.10 -21.11
C ALA A 90 -26.84 16.55 -21.43
N ALA A 91 -27.21 15.42 -20.82
CA ALA A 91 -28.53 14.82 -21.00
C ALA A 91 -29.66 15.74 -20.52
N VAL A 92 -29.49 16.43 -19.40
CA VAL A 92 -30.48 17.38 -18.88
C VAL A 92 -30.61 18.60 -19.76
N ILE A 93 -29.49 19.17 -20.22
CA ILE A 93 -29.51 20.33 -21.13
C ILE A 93 -30.22 19.95 -22.44
N PHE A 94 -29.85 18.82 -23.03
CA PHE A 94 -30.44 18.36 -24.29
C PHE A 94 -31.91 17.96 -24.13
N GLY A 95 -32.22 17.16 -23.11
CA GLY A 95 -33.59 16.74 -22.80
C GLY A 95 -34.49 17.91 -22.46
N GLY A 96 -33.99 18.88 -21.69
CA GLY A 96 -34.69 20.13 -21.37
C GLY A 96 -34.96 20.99 -22.60
N PHE A 97 -33.99 21.11 -23.51
CA PHE A 97 -34.19 21.81 -24.78
C PHE A 97 -35.27 21.16 -25.65
N ILE A 98 -35.24 19.83 -25.79
CA ILE A 98 -36.27 19.08 -26.52
C ILE A 98 -37.64 19.21 -25.83
N ALA A 99 -37.69 19.13 -24.50
CA ALA A 99 -38.93 19.31 -23.75
C ALA A 99 -39.51 20.72 -23.93
N ALA A 100 -38.66 21.76 -23.90
CA ALA A 100 -39.09 23.13 -24.16
C ALA A 100 -39.62 23.30 -25.59
N GLN A 101 -39.01 22.66 -26.58
CA GLN A 101 -39.50 22.68 -27.95
C GLN A 101 -40.85 21.95 -28.06
N VAL A 102 -40.98 20.74 -27.55
CA VAL A 102 -42.23 19.96 -27.66
C VAL A 102 -43.37 20.61 -26.87
N LEU A 103 -43.11 21.08 -25.65
CA LEU A 103 -44.12 21.66 -24.77
C LEU A 103 -44.42 23.14 -25.12
N GLY A 104 -43.42 23.89 -25.55
CA GLY A 104 -43.54 25.31 -25.91
C GLY A 104 -44.12 25.54 -27.31
N THR A 105 -43.73 24.74 -28.31
CA THR A 105 -44.23 24.95 -29.69
C THR A 105 -45.68 24.51 -29.89
N ASN A 106 -46.25 23.72 -28.98
CA ASN A 106 -47.68 23.38 -28.99
C ASN A 106 -48.59 24.52 -28.51
N HIS A 107 -48.05 25.62 -27.97
CA HIS A 107 -48.84 26.81 -27.64
C HIS A 107 -49.16 27.71 -28.85
N GLY A 108 -48.68 27.35 -30.06
CA GLY A 108 -48.87 28.13 -31.28
C GLY A 108 -49.88 27.58 -32.30
N ARG A 109 -50.46 26.38 -32.09
CA ARG A 109 -51.37 25.74 -33.08
C ARG A 109 -52.84 25.74 -32.69
N THR A 110 -53.18 26.06 -31.45
CA THR A 110 -54.56 26.38 -31.11
C THR A 110 -54.77 27.83 -31.48
N GLY A 111 -55.17 28.05 -32.73
CA GLY A 111 -55.62 29.35 -33.21
C GLY A 111 -56.57 29.95 -32.18
N GLY A 112 -56.07 30.92 -31.42
CA GLY A 112 -56.93 31.87 -30.76
C GLY A 112 -57.86 32.35 -31.84
N THR A 113 -59.16 32.14 -31.64
CA THR A 113 -60.19 32.57 -32.58
C THR A 113 -59.96 34.06 -32.80
N VAL A 114 -59.24 34.43 -33.87
CA VAL A 114 -59.11 35.82 -34.30
C VAL A 114 -60.43 36.14 -34.97
N VAL A 115 -61.51 36.14 -34.16
CA VAL A 115 -62.77 36.73 -34.55
C VAL A 115 -62.44 38.19 -34.76
N ASN A 116 -62.43 38.60 -36.03
CA ASN A 116 -62.39 40.00 -36.39
C ASN A 116 -63.67 40.64 -35.84
N ILE A 117 -63.64 41.07 -34.58
CA ILE A 117 -64.81 41.61 -33.86
C ILE A 117 -65.43 42.76 -34.67
N ARG A 118 -64.60 43.57 -35.35
CA ARG A 118 -65.09 44.59 -36.31
C ARG A 118 -65.96 44.00 -37.43
N ARG A 119 -65.52 42.91 -38.07
CA ARG A 119 -66.30 42.25 -39.13
C ARG A 119 -67.54 41.55 -38.57
N ALA A 120 -67.43 40.96 -37.38
CA ALA A 120 -68.54 40.29 -36.72
C ALA A 120 -69.67 41.27 -36.35
N VAL A 121 -69.31 42.47 -35.87
CA VAL A 121 -70.29 43.52 -35.52
C VAL A 121 -70.95 44.11 -36.76
N ILE A 122 -70.19 44.45 -37.81
CA ILE A 122 -70.77 44.99 -39.07
C ILE A 122 -71.72 43.98 -39.71
N LYS A 123 -71.38 42.69 -39.70
CA LYS A 123 -72.25 41.63 -40.23
C LYS A 123 -73.55 41.48 -39.44
N ARG A 124 -73.54 41.72 -38.12
CA ARG A 124 -74.73 41.59 -37.25
C ARG A 124 -75.61 42.85 -37.24
N ASN A 125 -75.07 44.00 -37.63
CA ASN A 125 -75.78 45.29 -37.57
C ASN A 125 -76.39 45.71 -38.92
N HIS A 126 -76.37 44.84 -39.94
CA HIS A 126 -77.01 45.09 -41.22
C HIS A 126 -78.53 44.85 -41.11
N PHE A 127 -79.22 45.75 -40.41
CA PHE A 127 -80.67 45.84 -40.48
C PHE A 127 -81.03 46.48 -41.83
N HIS A 128 -81.59 45.67 -42.73
CA HIS A 128 -82.23 46.19 -43.95
C HIS A 128 -83.46 47.01 -43.52
N ASN A 129 -83.52 48.28 -43.94
CA ASN A 129 -84.78 49.01 -44.06
C ASN A 129 -85.28 48.87 -45.51
#